data_AF-A0A6B0XV85-F1
#
_entry.id   AF-A0A6B0XV85-F1
#
_cell.length_a   1.000
_cell.length_b   1.000
_cell.length_c   1.000
_cell.angle_alpha   90.00
_cell.angle_beta   90.00
_cell.angle_gamma   90.00
#
_symmetry.space_group_name_H-M   'P 1'
#
loop_
_entity.id
_entity.type
_entity.pdbx_description
1 polymer ?
#
loop_
_entity_poly.entity_id
_entity_poly.type
_entity_poly.pdbx_seq_one_letter_code
_entity_poly.pdbx_strand_id
1 'polypeptide(L)' 'MQYTLRDNEELDRALRKFRRKVQRAGIFRDIKKHRFYEKPSEARRRKMK' A
#
# COMPACT_ATOMS: atom_id res chain seq x y z
N MET A 1 -0.65 -6.88 -7.63
CA MET A 1 0.16 -7.42 -6.50
C MET A 1 -0.26 -8.86 -6.28
N GLN A 2 0.65 -9.84 -6.40
CA GLN A 2 0.34 -11.27 -6.25
C GLN A 2 1.14 -11.89 -5.08
N TYR A 3 0.53 -12.85 -4.39
CA TYR A 3 1.18 -13.71 -3.39
C TYR A 3 0.83 -15.16 -3.72
N THR A 4 1.84 -15.94 -4.05
CA THR A 4 1.69 -17.39 -4.32
C THR A 4 1.75 -18.13 -2.99
N LEU A 5 0.76 -19.00 -2.76
CA LEU A 5 0.73 -19.88 -1.60
C LEU A 5 1.87 -20.89 -1.69
N ARG A 6 2.46 -21.23 -0.55
CA ARG A 6 3.39 -22.36 -0.46
C ARG A 6 2.61 -23.63 -0.15
N ASP A 7 3.11 -24.77 -0.59
CA ASP A 7 2.50 -26.07 -0.30
C ASP A 7 2.44 -26.28 1.23
N ASN A 8 1.27 -26.66 1.73
CA ASN A 8 0.91 -26.78 3.16
C ASN A 8 0.87 -25.48 3.98
N GLU A 9 0.75 -24.30 3.36
CA GLU A 9 0.49 -23.06 4.11
C GLU A 9 -1.00 -22.90 4.46
N GLU A 10 -1.32 -22.78 5.74
CA GLU A 10 -2.67 -22.40 6.19
C GLU A 10 -3.09 -21.05 5.58
N LEU A 11 -4.32 -20.99 5.05
CA LEU A 11 -4.87 -19.81 4.38
C LEU A 11 -4.73 -18.53 5.22
N ASP A 12 -4.97 -18.61 6.54
CA ASP A 12 -4.87 -17.45 7.43
C ASP A 12 -3.43 -16.89 7.49
N ARG A 13 -2.42 -17.76 7.51
CA ARG A 13 -1.00 -17.34 7.51
C ARG A 13 -0.64 -16.64 6.21
N ALA A 14 -1.12 -17.16 5.08
CA ALA A 14 -0.93 -16.55 3.77
C ALA A 14 -1.61 -15.19 3.68
N LEU A 15 -2.85 -15.04 4.15
CA LEU A 15 -3.57 -13.77 4.19
C LEU A 15 -2.85 -12.73 5.05
N ARG A 16 -2.30 -13.11 6.22
CA ARG A 16 -1.49 -12.21 7.04
C ARG A 16 -0.22 -11.76 6.33
N LYS A 17 0.46 -12.64 5.60
CA LYS A 17 1.65 -12.28 4.80
C LYS A 17 1.29 -11.37 3.63
N PHE A 18 0.20 -11.66 2.93
CA PHE A 18 -0.32 -10.80 1.85
C PHE A 18 -0.66 -9.41 2.39
N ARG A 19 -1.40 -9.31 3.51
CA ARG A 19 -1.74 -8.03 4.15
C ARG A 19 -0.51 -7.22 4.55
N ARG A 20 0.54 -7.87 5.07
CA ARG A 20 1.84 -7.21 5.33
C ARG A 20 2.50 -6.71 4.04
N LYS A 21 2.44 -7.47 2.95
CA LYS A 21 2.97 -7.06 1.64
C LYS A 21 2.21 -5.85 1.08
N VAL A 22 0.88 -5.86 1.17
CA VAL A 22 0.00 -4.72 0.81
C VAL A 22 0.34 -3.47 1.61
N GLN A 23 0.50 -3.62 2.93
CA GLN A 23 0.84 -2.51 3.81
C GLN A 23 2.23 -1.93 3.51
N ARG A 24 3.24 -2.79 3.28
CA ARG A 24 4.60 -2.37 2.90
C ARG A 24 4.65 -1.63 1.57
N ALA A 25 3.84 -2.03 0.59
CA ALA A 25 3.76 -1.35 -0.68
C ALA A 25 3.15 0.05 -0.58
N GLY A 26 2.62 0.45 0.57
CA GLY A 26 2.12 1.81 0.78
C GLY A 26 0.86 2.16 -0.03
N ILE A 27 0.20 1.16 -0.62
CA ILE A 27 -0.95 1.34 -1.52
C ILE A 27 -2.04 2.21 -0.86
N PHE A 28 -2.33 1.97 0.42
CA PHE A 28 -3.32 2.77 1.14
C PHE A 28 -2.92 4.26 1.29
N ARG A 29 -1.63 4.54 1.46
CA ARG A 29 -1.11 5.91 1.53
C ARG A 29 -1.23 6.60 0.18
N ASP A 30 -0.92 5.87 -0.90
CA ASP A 30 -1.02 6.40 -2.25
C ASP A 30 -2.45 6.63 -2.67
N ILE A 31 -3.38 5.71 -2.36
CA ILE A 31 -4.81 5.92 -2.55
C ILE A 31 -5.22 7.21 -1.83
N LYS A 32 -4.92 7.35 -0.54
CA LYS A 32 -5.28 8.55 0.24
C LYS A 32 -4.73 9.84 -0.37
N LYS A 33 -3.51 9.80 -0.92
CA LYS A 33 -2.86 10.95 -1.57
C LYS A 33 -3.51 11.34 -2.91
N HIS A 34 -4.03 10.37 -3.66
CA HIS A 34 -4.61 10.59 -4.99
C HIS A 34 -6.15 10.62 -4.98
N ARG A 35 -6.81 10.55 -3.81
CA ARG A 35 -8.27 10.61 -3.70
C ARG A 35 -8.88 11.93 -4.19
N PHE A 36 -8.10 13.01 -4.17
CA PHE A 36 -8.50 14.33 -4.61
C PHE A 36 -7.36 14.98 -5.38
N TYR A 37 -7.70 15.89 -6.30
CA TYR A 37 -6.71 16.71 -6.96
C TYR A 37 -6.01 17.60 -5.93
N GLU A 38 -4.68 17.56 -5.92
CA GLU A 38 -3.86 18.46 -5.15
C GLU A 38 -3.18 19.44 -6.09
N LYS A 39 -3.27 20.74 -5.79
CA LYS A 39 -2.58 21.76 -6.57
C LYS A 39 -1.06 21.55 -6.50
N PRO A 40 -0.32 21.76 -7.61
CA PRO A 40 1.15 21.57 -7.64
C PRO A 40 1.90 22.36 -6.56
N SER A 41 1.41 23.55 -6.20
CA SER A 41 1.97 24.37 -5.12
C SER A 41 1.87 23.68 -3.75
N GLU A 42 0.74 23.06 -3.44
CA GLU A 42 0.52 22.35 -2.18
C GLU A 42 1.34 21.06 -2.12
N ALA A 43 1.42 20.34 -3.24
CA ALA A 43 2.25 19.14 -3.34
C ALA A 43 3.74 19.45 -3.13
N ARG A 44 4.25 20.57 -3.66
CA ARG A 44 5.62 21.06 -3.41
C ARG A 44 5.82 21.41 -1.94
N ARG A 45 4.89 22.16 -1.34
CA ARG A 45 4.95 22.53 0.09
C ARG A 45 4.98 21.31 1.01
N ARG A 46 4.23 20.25 0.71
CA ARG A 46 4.25 19.01 1.49
C ARG A 46 5.59 18.26 1.38
N LYS A 47 6.25 18.29 0.22
CA LYS A 47 7.55 17.63 0.02
C LYS A 47 8.72 18.36 0.68
N MET A 48 8.59 19.66 0.93
CA MET A 48 9.61 20.48 1.60
C MET A 48 9.57 20.38 3.14
N LYS A 49 8.45 19.90 3.69
CA LYS A 49 8.31 19.55 5.11
C LYS A 49 8.79 18.13 5.35
#